data_AF-A0A2D0JNK5-F1
#
_entry.id   AF-A0A2D0JNK5-F1
#
_cell.length_a   1.000
_cell.length_b   1.000
_cell.length_c   1.000
_cell.angle_alpha   90.00
_cell.angle_beta   90.00
_cell.angle_gamma   90.00
#
_symmetry.space_group_name_H-M   'P 1'
#
loop_
_entity.id
_entity.type
_entity.pdbx_description
1 polymer ?
#
loop_
_entity_poly.entity_id
_entity_poly.type
_entity_poly.pdbx_seq_one_letter_code
_entity_poly.pdbx_strand_id
1 'polypeptide(L)'
;MKNEFSTENRLAAIKNLEKIMDGKLDKDIINDIQEKLLIFSIEPYLGEAHIDSAIFYTTLTLSLDIGKKFHGKSWGVESLGETTYHGGILTSDFNELITESKKFTMADTAGGISILFLTSSFKPVGYFEGIGLPMIGAAAGSGSWS
;
A
#
# COMPACT_ATOMS: atom_id res chain seq x y z
N MET A 1 -15.45 -14.36 10.45
CA MET A 1 -14.46 -13.44 9.88
C MET A 1 -14.07 -13.97 8.51
N LYS A 2 -14.41 -13.25 7.43
CA LYS A 2 -13.83 -13.54 6.11
C LYS A 2 -12.34 -13.21 6.23
N ASN A 3 -11.44 -14.05 5.69
CA ASN A 3 -10.01 -13.75 5.66
C ASN A 3 -9.80 -12.36 5.07
N GLU A 4 -9.40 -11.40 5.89
CA GLU A 4 -9.15 -10.01 5.52
C GLU A 4 -8.01 -9.90 4.49
N PHE A 5 -7.17 -10.93 4.41
CA PHE A 5 -6.05 -11.08 3.47
C PHE A 5 -6.32 -12.10 2.36
N SER A 6 -7.46 -11.98 1.67
CA SER A 6 -7.82 -12.94 0.62
C SER A 6 -6.96 -12.74 -0.64
N THR A 7 -6.68 -13.84 -1.34
CA THR A 7 -6.02 -13.80 -2.66
C THR A 7 -6.76 -12.89 -3.64
N GLU A 8 -8.07 -12.75 -3.51
CA GLU A 8 -8.88 -11.86 -4.36
C GLU A 8 -8.53 -10.38 -4.16
N ASN A 9 -8.32 -9.93 -2.92
CA ASN A 9 -7.90 -8.56 -2.62
C ASN A 9 -6.50 -8.27 -3.19
N ARG A 10 -5.58 -9.22 -3.04
CA ARG A 10 -4.22 -9.13 -3.62
C ARG A 10 -4.26 -9.05 -5.14
N LEU A 11 -5.11 -9.83 -5.80
CA LEU A 11 -5.32 -9.77 -7.25
C LEU A 11 -5.92 -8.43 -7.71
N ALA A 12 -6.82 -7.84 -6.92
CA ALA A 12 -7.36 -6.51 -7.21
C ALA A 12 -6.29 -5.41 -7.08
N ALA A 13 -5.45 -5.49 -6.04
CA ALA A 13 -4.31 -4.58 -5.87
C ALA A 13 -3.30 -4.69 -7.01
N ILE A 14 -3.00 -5.92 -7.44
CA ILE A 14 -2.16 -6.18 -8.62
C ILE A 14 -2.72 -5.48 -9.87
N LYS A 15 -4.02 -5.63 -10.17
CA LYS A 15 -4.64 -4.99 -11.33
C LYS A 15 -4.62 -3.47 -11.25
N ASN A 16 -4.85 -2.91 -10.07
CA ASN A 16 -4.78 -1.46 -9.87
C ASN A 16 -3.35 -0.95 -10.06
N LEU A 17 -2.37 -1.70 -9.54
CA LEU A 17 -0.96 -1.40 -9.73
C LEU A 17 -0.56 -1.44 -11.21
N GLU A 18 -0.98 -2.45 -11.97
CA GLU A 18 -0.79 -2.47 -13.43
C GLU A 18 -1.34 -1.20 -14.07
N LYS A 19 -2.57 -0.81 -13.73
CA LYS A 19 -3.21 0.39 -14.29
C LYS A 19 -2.50 1.69 -13.90
N ILE A 20 -2.02 1.80 -12.66
CA ILE A 20 -1.31 2.99 -12.17
C ILE A 20 0.06 3.12 -12.83
N MET A 21 0.72 1.98 -13.09
CA MET A 21 2.09 1.89 -13.60
C MET A 21 2.18 1.63 -15.10
N ASP A 22 1.04 1.46 -15.79
CA ASP A 22 0.99 1.25 -17.24
C ASP A 22 1.67 2.42 -17.99
N GLY A 23 2.61 2.06 -18.87
CA GLY A 23 3.48 3.00 -19.57
C GLY A 23 4.51 3.75 -18.70
N LYS A 24 4.59 3.48 -17.38
CA LYS A 24 5.52 4.13 -16.45
C LYS A 24 6.66 3.22 -15.98
N LEU A 25 6.47 1.90 -16.02
CA LEU A 25 7.49 0.91 -15.66
C LEU A 25 7.56 -0.21 -16.70
N ASP A 26 8.72 -0.87 -16.77
CA ASP A 26 8.93 -2.03 -17.63
C ASP A 26 8.07 -3.22 -17.17
N LYS A 27 7.57 -4.00 -18.14
CA LYS A 27 6.69 -5.15 -17.86
C LYS A 27 7.33 -6.19 -16.95
N ASP A 28 8.64 -6.38 -17.03
CA ASP A 28 9.36 -7.32 -16.18
C ASP A 28 9.31 -6.92 -14.70
N ILE A 29 9.35 -5.61 -14.42
CA ILE A 29 9.19 -5.08 -13.05
C ILE A 29 7.76 -5.30 -12.56
N ILE A 30 6.77 -5.10 -13.43
CA ILE A 30 5.35 -5.35 -13.10
C ILE A 30 5.15 -6.82 -12.73
N ASN A 31 5.69 -7.76 -13.51
CA ASN A 31 5.58 -9.20 -13.23
C ASN A 31 6.25 -9.59 -11.91
N ASP A 32 7.45 -9.09 -11.61
CA ASP A 32 8.14 -9.32 -10.33
C ASP A 32 7.30 -8.82 -9.14
N ILE A 33 6.58 -7.70 -9.32
CA ILE A 33 5.67 -7.18 -8.30
C ILE A 33 4.51 -8.13 -8.03
N GLN A 34 3.92 -8.70 -9.08
CA GLN A 34 2.82 -9.63 -8.95
C GLN A 34 3.23 -10.91 -8.21
N GLU A 35 4.36 -11.50 -8.61
CA GLU A 35 4.86 -12.72 -7.98
C GLU A 35 5.15 -12.50 -6.48
N LYS A 36 5.79 -11.38 -6.14
CA LYS A 36 6.14 -11.06 -4.74
C LYS A 36 4.94 -10.78 -3.85
N LEU A 37 3.91 -10.11 -4.38
CA LEU A 37 2.65 -9.89 -3.66
C LEU A 37 1.95 -11.21 -3.28
N LEU A 38 2.09 -12.25 -4.09
CA LEU A 38 1.50 -13.56 -3.82
C LEU A 38 2.26 -14.35 -2.74
N ILE A 39 3.55 -14.09 -2.55
CA ILE A 39 4.42 -14.83 -1.60
C ILE A 39 4.66 -14.11 -0.27
N PHE A 40 4.18 -12.87 -0.07
CA PHE A 40 4.31 -12.21 1.22
C PHE A 40 3.66 -13.04 2.35
N SER A 41 4.28 -12.97 3.53
CA SER A 41 3.88 -13.72 4.74
C SER A 41 2.39 -13.61 5.01
N ILE A 42 1.82 -14.66 5.61
CA ILE A 42 0.41 -14.70 5.99
C ILE A 42 0.18 -14.04 7.36
N GLU A 43 1.21 -13.94 8.20
CA GLU A 43 1.11 -13.24 9.50
C GLU A 43 1.37 -11.74 9.31
N PRO A 44 0.34 -10.88 9.46
CA PRO A 44 0.48 -9.45 9.29
C PRO A 44 1.05 -8.76 10.53
N TYR A 45 1.79 -7.67 10.32
CA TYR A 45 1.98 -6.68 11.38
C TYR A 45 0.77 -5.74 11.38
N LEU A 46 -0.03 -5.80 12.45
CA LEU A 46 -1.26 -5.01 12.56
C LEU A 46 -0.96 -3.52 12.76
N GLY A 47 -1.91 -2.70 12.31
CA GLY A 47 -1.82 -1.25 12.44
C GLY A 47 -2.93 -0.50 11.72
N GLU A 48 -2.74 0.81 11.61
CA GLU A 48 -3.72 1.73 11.03
C GLU A 48 -3.07 2.65 10.00
N ALA A 49 -3.71 2.78 8.84
CA ALA A 49 -3.34 3.73 7.81
C ALA A 49 -4.29 4.93 7.86
N HIS A 50 -3.76 6.09 8.23
CA HIS A 50 -4.47 7.36 8.17
C HIS A 50 -4.12 8.10 6.88
N ILE A 51 -5.15 8.57 6.18
CA ILE A 51 -5.04 9.33 4.94
C ILE A 51 -5.71 10.69 5.11
N ASP A 52 -5.03 11.72 4.63
CA ASP A 52 -5.57 13.08 4.47
C ASP A 52 -5.33 13.55 3.04
N SER A 53 -6.41 13.79 2.31
CA SER A 53 -6.44 14.04 0.86
C SER A 53 -7.06 15.40 0.54
N ALA A 54 -6.32 16.19 -0.25
CA ALA A 54 -6.78 17.38 -0.94
C ALA A 54 -7.04 17.10 -2.44
N ILE A 55 -7.64 15.94 -2.74
CA ILE A 55 -7.97 15.39 -4.07
C ILE A 55 -6.73 14.98 -4.88
N PHE A 56 -5.82 15.91 -5.16
CA PHE A 56 -4.64 15.66 -5.99
C PHE A 56 -3.37 15.38 -5.18
N TYR A 57 -3.38 15.78 -3.91
CA TYR A 57 -2.27 15.62 -2.99
C TYR A 57 -2.78 14.92 -1.74
N THR A 58 -2.06 13.87 -1.34
CA THR A 58 -2.50 13.01 -0.24
C THR A 58 -1.32 12.66 0.65
N THR A 59 -1.51 12.78 1.96
CA THR A 59 -0.56 12.30 2.96
C THR A 59 -1.01 10.95 3.52
N LEU A 60 -0.04 10.09 3.79
CA LEU A 60 -0.25 8.77 4.38
C LEU A 60 0.55 8.69 5.68
N THR A 61 -0.09 8.27 6.76
CA THR A 61 0.58 7.86 7.98
C THR A 61 0.14 6.44 8.34
N LEU A 62 1.03 5.47 8.20
CA LEU A 62 0.80 4.09 8.65
C LEU A 62 1.47 3.89 10.01
N SER A 63 0.69 3.58 11.04
CA SER A 63 1.19 3.27 12.38
C SER A 63 0.97 1.80 12.70
N LEU A 64 2.05 1.06 12.94
CA LEU A 64 1.99 -0.34 13.35
C LEU A 64 1.94 -0.46 14.88
N ASP A 65 1.25 -1.47 15.39
CA ASP A 65 1.10 -1.72 16.83
C ASP A 65 2.43 -1.96 17.54
N ILE A 66 3.43 -2.42 16.78
CA ILE A 66 4.82 -2.61 17.23
C ILE A 66 5.62 -1.30 17.33
N GLY A 67 4.96 -0.15 17.17
CA GLY A 67 5.54 1.19 17.37
C GLY A 67 6.27 1.78 16.17
N LYS A 68 6.28 1.09 15.01
CA LYS A 68 6.87 1.59 13.77
C LYS A 68 5.87 2.42 12.97
N LYS A 69 6.35 3.52 12.38
CA LYS A 69 5.50 4.43 11.61
C LYS A 69 6.10 4.71 10.24
N PHE A 70 5.29 4.67 9.19
CA PHE A 70 5.63 5.20 7.88
C PHE A 70 4.89 6.51 7.65
N HIS A 71 5.60 7.52 7.17
CA HIS A 71 4.99 8.78 6.73
C HIS A 71 5.35 9.04 5.28
N GLY A 72 4.33 9.31 4.46
CA GLY A 72 4.47 9.48 3.02
C GLY A 72 3.61 10.62 2.47
N LYS A 73 4.05 11.13 1.33
CA LYS A 73 3.34 12.13 0.52
C LYS A 73 3.18 11.58 -0.88
N SER A 74 2.01 11.78 -1.46
CA SER A 74 1.65 11.23 -2.76
C SER A 74 0.87 12.20 -3.60
N TRP A 75 0.90 11.96 -4.90
CA TRP A 75 0.08 12.62 -5.90
C TRP A 75 -0.78 11.57 -6.59
N GLY A 76 -2.02 11.92 -6.86
CA GLY A 76 -3.00 10.98 -7.35
C GLY A 76 -4.35 11.63 -7.59
N VAL A 77 -5.38 10.80 -7.68
CA VAL A 77 -6.77 11.25 -7.61
C VAL A 77 -7.41 10.47 -6.49
N GLU A 78 -7.72 11.17 -5.41
CA GLU A 78 -8.39 10.64 -4.23
C GLU A 78 -9.66 11.43 -3.94
N SER A 79 -10.55 10.83 -3.16
CA SER A 79 -11.69 11.56 -2.59
C SER A 79 -11.18 12.69 -1.68
N LEU A 80 -11.92 13.80 -1.57
CA LEU A 80 -11.57 14.88 -0.64
C LEU A 80 -11.89 14.45 0.81
N GLY A 81 -10.95 14.66 1.73
CA GLY A 81 -11.16 14.45 3.16
C GLY A 81 -10.12 13.54 3.82
N GLU A 82 -10.45 13.14 5.04
CA GLU A 82 -9.61 12.27 5.88
C GLU A 82 -10.31 10.94 6.20
N THR A 83 -9.54 9.87 6.32
CA THR A 83 -10.04 8.56 6.75
C THR A 83 -8.95 7.76 7.46
N THR A 84 -9.37 6.75 8.20
CA THR A 84 -8.47 5.77 8.82
C THR A 84 -8.93 4.36 8.44
N TYR A 85 -7.97 3.55 8.03
CA TYR A 85 -8.14 2.13 7.74
C TYR A 85 -7.42 1.29 8.78
N HIS A 86 -8.11 0.31 9.35
CA HIS A 86 -7.53 -0.67 10.25
C HIS A 86 -7.18 -1.93 9.47
N GLY A 87 -6.00 -2.48 9.70
CA GLY A 87 -5.54 -3.62 8.92
C GLY A 87 -4.16 -4.11 9.31
N GLY A 88 -3.41 -4.59 8.33
CA GLY A 88 -2.07 -5.09 8.59
C GLY A 88 -1.18 -5.12 7.36
N ILE A 89 0.13 -5.08 7.60
CA ILE A 89 1.15 -5.15 6.58
C ILE A 89 1.73 -6.57 6.50
N LEU A 90 1.74 -7.09 5.28
CA LEU A 90 2.34 -8.35 4.89
C LEU A 90 3.72 -8.07 4.29
N THR A 91 4.74 -8.80 4.73
CA THR A 91 6.09 -8.72 4.18
C THR A 91 6.82 -10.04 4.44
N SER A 92 7.80 -10.36 3.60
CA SER A 92 8.73 -11.49 3.82
C SER A 92 9.95 -11.09 4.65
N ASP A 93 10.28 -9.80 4.69
CA ASP A 93 11.41 -9.26 5.43
C ASP A 93 11.06 -7.87 5.99
N PHE A 94 10.70 -7.84 7.27
CA PHE A 94 10.32 -6.61 7.95
C PHE A 94 11.48 -5.62 8.07
N ASN A 95 12.72 -6.09 8.17
CA ASN A 95 13.88 -5.21 8.24
C ASN A 95 14.10 -4.52 6.90
N GLU A 96 13.99 -5.25 5.78
CA GLU A 96 14.06 -4.67 4.44
C GLU A 96 12.92 -3.64 4.24
N LEU A 97 11.69 -3.97 4.65
CA LEU A 97 10.56 -3.05 4.58
C LEU A 97 10.85 -1.71 5.27
N ILE A 98 11.32 -1.73 6.52
CA ILE A 98 11.51 -0.48 7.28
C ILE A 98 12.76 0.30 6.86
N THR A 99 13.75 -0.35 6.27
CA THR A 99 15.02 0.31 5.88
C THR A 99 14.99 0.80 4.44
N GLU A 100 14.46 -0.01 3.52
CA GLU A 100 14.56 0.19 2.07
C GLU A 100 13.29 0.73 1.42
N SER A 101 12.13 0.67 2.08
CA SER A 101 10.90 1.27 1.53
C SER A 101 11.03 2.79 1.44
N LYS A 102 11.02 3.30 0.19
CA LYS A 102 11.09 4.74 -0.13
C LYS A 102 9.92 5.22 -0.96
N LYS A 103 9.20 4.30 -1.60
CA LYS A 103 8.09 4.58 -2.50
C LYS A 103 6.86 3.78 -2.08
N PHE A 104 5.68 4.30 -2.39
CA PHE A 104 4.45 3.57 -2.20
C PHE A 104 3.44 3.90 -3.30
N THR A 105 2.52 2.98 -3.53
CA THR A 105 1.30 3.21 -4.31
C THR A 105 0.12 2.72 -3.49
N MET A 106 -0.97 3.46 -3.52
CA MET A 106 -2.19 3.13 -2.82
C MET A 106 -3.39 3.17 -3.78
N ALA A 107 -4.38 2.33 -3.48
CA ALA A 107 -5.65 2.31 -4.15
C ALA A 107 -6.75 2.16 -3.09
N ASP A 108 -7.63 3.14 -3.07
CA ASP A 108 -8.78 3.23 -2.20
C ASP A 108 -10.04 2.79 -2.97
N THR A 109 -10.79 1.85 -2.40
CA THR A 109 -12.01 1.33 -2.99
C THR A 109 -13.12 1.27 -1.94
N ALA A 110 -14.36 1.05 -2.39
CA ALA A 110 -15.47 0.80 -1.47
C ALA A 110 -15.25 -0.42 -0.54
N GLY A 111 -14.31 -1.31 -0.87
CA GLY A 111 -13.96 -2.48 -0.06
C GLY A 111 -12.84 -2.24 0.97
N GLY A 112 -12.18 -1.08 0.94
CA GLY A 112 -11.01 -0.79 1.77
C GLY A 112 -9.84 -0.25 0.96
N ILE A 113 -8.66 -0.28 1.57
CA ILE A 113 -7.40 0.22 0.99
C ILE A 113 -6.40 -0.90 0.75
N SER A 114 -5.65 -0.75 -0.34
CA SER A 114 -4.45 -1.53 -0.65
C SER A 114 -3.27 -0.58 -0.80
N ILE A 115 -2.18 -0.79 -0.06
CA ILE A 115 -0.95 0.00 -0.16
C ILE A 115 0.24 -0.92 -0.43
N LEU A 116 0.91 -0.75 -1.57
CA LEU A 116 2.17 -1.44 -1.85
C LEU A 116 3.36 -0.54 -1.51
N PHE A 117 4.32 -1.10 -0.78
CA PHE A 117 5.60 -0.48 -0.44
C PHE A 117 6.72 -1.00 -1.32
N LEU A 118 7.52 -0.07 -1.84
CA LEU A 118 8.53 -0.30 -2.86
C LEU A 118 9.87 0.34 -2.45
N THR A 119 10.96 -0.30 -2.82
CA THR A 119 12.29 0.32 -2.75
C THR A 119 12.43 1.44 -3.78
N SER A 120 13.54 2.18 -3.71
CA SER A 120 13.90 3.17 -4.74
C SER A 120 13.96 2.58 -6.16
N SER A 121 14.31 1.30 -6.30
CA SER A 121 14.37 0.56 -7.57
C SER A 121 13.06 -0.12 -7.96
N PHE A 122 11.94 0.22 -7.30
CA PHE A 122 10.61 -0.37 -7.54
C PHE A 122 10.50 -1.88 -7.22
N LYS A 123 11.43 -2.42 -6.42
CA LYS A 123 11.26 -3.77 -5.84
C LYS A 123 10.19 -3.71 -4.73
N PRO A 124 9.19 -4.60 -4.70
CA PRO A 124 8.21 -4.64 -3.62
C PRO A 124 8.81 -5.25 -2.35
N VAL A 125 8.51 -4.63 -1.21
CA VAL A 125 9.04 -5.03 0.10
C VAL A 125 7.95 -5.17 1.17
N GLY A 126 6.74 -4.74 0.90
CA GLY A 126 5.60 -5.02 1.76
C GLY A 126 4.29 -4.52 1.17
N TYR A 127 3.20 -4.97 1.76
CA TYR A 127 1.86 -4.71 1.27
C TYR A 127 0.87 -4.62 2.42
N PHE A 128 0.18 -3.49 2.55
CA PHE A 128 -0.84 -3.26 3.56
C PHE A 128 -2.24 -3.42 2.96
N GLU A 129 -3.11 -4.11 3.68
CA GLU A 129 -4.54 -4.16 3.43
C GLU A 129 -5.26 -3.69 4.68
N GLY A 130 -6.29 -2.86 4.51
CA GLY A 130 -7.10 -2.38 5.61
C GLY A 130 -8.52 -2.01 5.21
N ILE A 131 -9.41 -1.96 6.19
CA ILE A 131 -10.82 -1.63 6.04
C ILE A 131 -11.12 -0.40 6.90
N GLY A 132 -11.93 0.51 6.37
CA GLY A 132 -12.21 1.81 6.96
C GLY A 132 -13.42 2.47 6.33
N LEU A 133 -13.59 3.77 6.57
CA LEU A 133 -14.61 4.53 5.86
C LEU A 133 -14.25 4.65 4.37
N PRO A 134 -15.22 4.45 3.46
CA PRO A 134 -14.94 4.36 2.05
C PRO A 134 -14.46 5.71 1.50
N MET A 135 -13.22 5.72 1.02
CA MET A 135 -12.74 6.68 0.02
C MET A 135 -12.51 5.93 -1.30
N ILE A 136 -12.49 6.67 -2.40
CA ILE A 136 -12.20 6.10 -3.71
C ILE A 136 -11.10 6.92 -4.34
N GLY A 137 -10.08 6.22 -4.83
CA GLY A 137 -9.00 6.84 -5.58
C GLY A 137 -7.78 5.95 -5.75
N ALA A 138 -6.75 6.56 -6.30
CA ALA A 138 -5.42 6.00 -6.36
C ALA A 138 -4.38 7.11 -6.34
N ALA A 139 -3.30 6.88 -5.58
CA ALA A 139 -2.17 7.78 -5.51
C ALA A 139 -0.84 7.02 -5.41
N ALA A 140 0.24 7.66 -5.84
CA ALA A 140 1.58 7.13 -5.70
C ALA A 140 2.52 8.21 -5.18
N GLY A 141 3.52 7.80 -4.40
CA GLY A 141 4.33 8.74 -3.65
C GLY A 141 5.59 8.15 -3.07
N SER A 142 6.18 8.93 -2.17
CA SER A 142 7.39 8.59 -1.46
C SER A 142 7.24 8.86 0.03
N GLY A 143 7.98 8.13 0.84
CA GLY A 143 7.96 8.26 2.29
C GLY A 143 9.09 7.50 2.94
N SER A 144 9.04 7.43 4.26
CA SER A 144 10.04 6.72 5.05
C SER A 144 9.46 6.22 6.36
N TRP A 145 10.07 5.17 6.89
CA TRP A 145 9.78 4.64 8.21
C TRP A 145 10.60 5.34 9.31
N SER A 146 10.05 5.37 10.52
CA SER A 146 10.69 5.75 11.79
C SER A 146 10.35 4.71 12.87
#